data_AF-A0A918NGM8-F1
#
_entry.id   AF-A0A918NGM8-F1
#
_cell.length_a   1.000
_cell.length_b   1.000
_cell.length_c   1.000
_cell.angle_alpha   90.00
_cell.angle_beta   90.00
_cell.angle_gamma   90.00
#
_symmetry.space_group_name_H-M   'P 1'
#
loop_
_entity.id
_entity.type
_entity.pdbx_description
1 polymer ?
#
loop_
_entity_poly.entity_id
_entity_poly.type
_entity_poly.pdbx_seq_one_letter_code
_entity_poly.pdbx_strand_id
1 'polypeptide(L)'
;MATKRGARPDTLTRRRMATGAWMEVRYSRWCGTSWARTWGRADDRIEMSADGAGHPVRRAEIKDDVDADSFGCTPMTVTLPGTVVRACFRPAAATGEECFESRVAQ
;
A
#
# COMPACT_ATOMS: atom_id res chain seq x y z
N MET A 1 -28.71 -16.63 8.06
CA MET A 1 -27.24 -16.51 8.10
C MET A 1 -26.79 -15.75 6.86
N ALA A 2 -26.31 -14.52 7.00
CA ALA A 2 -25.81 -13.75 5.86
C ALA A 2 -24.40 -14.24 5.51
N THR A 3 -24.23 -14.82 4.33
CA THR A 3 -22.93 -15.13 3.74
C THR A 3 -22.12 -13.84 3.69
N LYS A 4 -21.11 -13.69 4.56
CA LYS A 4 -20.17 -12.55 4.51
C LYS A 4 -19.30 -12.70 3.25
N ARG A 5 -19.83 -12.28 2.09
CA ARG A 5 -19.02 -12.02 0.89
C ARG A 5 -17.90 -11.06 1.29
N GLY A 6 -16.67 -11.38 0.92
CA GLY A 6 -15.44 -10.68 1.31
C GLY A 6 -15.67 -9.18 1.42
N ALA A 7 -15.68 -8.67 2.66
CA ALA A 7 -15.93 -7.27 2.92
C ALA A 7 -14.92 -6.45 2.12
N ARG A 8 -15.39 -5.34 1.50
CA ARG A 8 -14.50 -4.43 0.79
C ARG A 8 -13.38 -4.02 1.75
N PRO A 9 -12.12 -4.06 1.31
CA PRO A 9 -11.02 -3.59 2.14
C PRO A 9 -11.23 -2.12 2.53
N ASP A 10 -10.88 -1.79 3.77
CA ASP A 10 -10.88 -0.44 4.29
C ASP A 10 -9.70 0.34 3.67
N THR A 11 -9.89 1.62 3.37
CA THR A 11 -8.76 2.52 3.09
C THR A 11 -8.30 3.08 4.42
N LEU A 12 -7.10 2.69 4.86
CA LEU A 12 -6.49 3.24 6.07
C LEU A 12 -6.05 4.69 5.84
N THR A 13 -5.45 4.96 4.68
CA THR A 13 -5.05 6.30 4.28
C THR A 13 -4.95 6.41 2.76
N ARG A 14 -5.14 7.62 2.25
CA ARG A 14 -4.99 7.99 0.84
C ARG A 14 -4.23 9.31 0.77
N ARG A 15 -3.17 9.33 -0.03
CA ARG A 15 -2.26 10.48 -0.12
C ARG A 15 -1.90 10.72 -1.59
N ARG A 16 -1.78 11.99 -1.97
CA ARG A 16 -1.20 12.39 -3.25
C ARG A 16 0.27 12.72 -3.03
N MET A 17 1.14 12.15 -3.86
CA MET A 17 2.58 12.35 -3.81
C MET A 17 2.94 13.67 -4.52
N ALA A 18 4.16 14.18 -4.31
CA ALA A 18 4.63 15.40 -4.94
C ALA A 18 4.65 15.32 -6.48
N THR A 19 4.89 14.12 -7.04
CA THR A 19 4.81 13.87 -8.49
C THR A 19 3.38 13.84 -9.04
N GLY A 20 2.38 13.90 -8.16
CA GLY A 20 0.97 13.82 -8.51
C GLY A 20 0.38 12.41 -8.48
N ALA A 21 1.20 11.38 -8.30
CA ALA A 21 0.76 9.99 -8.13
C ALA A 21 -0.12 9.84 -6.88
N TRP A 22 -1.14 8.98 -6.94
CA TRP A 22 -1.96 8.66 -5.78
C TRP A 22 -1.47 7.37 -5.14
N MET A 23 -1.24 7.37 -3.82
CA MET A 23 -0.95 6.17 -3.06
C MET A 23 -1.99 5.95 -1.96
N GLU A 24 -2.37 4.70 -1.76
CA GLU A 24 -3.31 4.27 -0.73
C GLU A 24 -2.76 3.08 0.05
N VAL A 25 -3.13 2.99 1.33
CA VAL A 25 -2.94 1.78 2.12
C VAL A 25 -4.30 1.19 2.43
N ARG A 26 -4.43 -0.10 2.14
CA ARG A 26 -5.68 -0.86 2.25
C ARG A 26 -5.54 -1.92 3.33
N TYR A 27 -6.63 -2.22 4.03
CA TYR A 27 -6.69 -3.25 5.05
C TYR A 27 -7.89 -4.18 4.83
N SER A 28 -7.66 -5.49 4.85
CA SER A 28 -8.71 -6.50 4.86
C SER A 28 -8.90 -7.05 6.26
N ARG A 29 -10.02 -6.72 6.90
CA ARG A 29 -10.43 -7.30 8.19
C ARG A 29 -10.58 -8.82 8.12
N TRP A 30 -10.98 -9.35 6.96
CA TRP A 30 -11.18 -10.78 6.76
C TRP A 30 -9.85 -11.54 6.72
N CYS A 31 -8.86 -10.99 6.01
CA CYS A 31 -7.55 -11.62 5.87
C CYS A 31 -6.57 -11.23 6.97
N GLY A 32 -6.85 -10.15 7.72
CA GLY A 32 -5.91 -9.58 8.68
C GLY A 32 -4.65 -9.04 8.00
N THR A 33 -4.78 -8.50 6.78
CA THR A 33 -3.63 -8.06 5.97
C THR A 33 -3.80 -6.64 5.45
N SER A 34 -2.68 -5.94 5.32
CA SER A 34 -2.58 -4.66 4.63
C SER A 34 -1.72 -4.74 3.38
N TRP A 35 -1.91 -3.80 2.46
CA TRP A 35 -1.05 -3.57 1.30
C TRP A 35 -1.13 -2.12 0.85
N ALA A 36 -0.06 -1.61 0.25
CA ALA A 36 -0.05 -0.34 -0.43
C ALA A 36 -0.42 -0.51 -1.91
N ARG A 37 -1.13 0.46 -2.46
CA ARG A 37 -1.41 0.56 -3.90
C ARG A 37 -1.15 1.95 -4.42
N THR A 38 -0.73 2.05 -5.68
CA THR A 38 -0.45 3.34 -6.32
C THR A 38 -0.99 3.40 -7.75
N TRP A 39 -1.35 4.61 -8.18
CA TRP A 39 -1.57 4.96 -9.58
C TRP A 39 -0.46 5.94 -9.95
N GLY A 40 0.64 5.37 -10.41
CA GLY A 40 1.86 6.08 -10.80
C GLY A 40 2.13 5.92 -12.29
N ARG A 41 3.40 6.06 -12.66
CA ARG A 41 3.93 5.87 -14.01
C ARG A 41 4.91 4.70 -14.01
N ALA A 42 5.30 4.24 -15.19
CA ALA A 42 6.39 3.27 -15.30
C ALA A 42 7.62 3.71 -14.50
N ASP A 43 8.32 2.73 -13.93
CA ASP A 43 9.47 2.82 -13.04
C ASP A 43 9.19 3.43 -11.64
N ASP A 44 7.96 3.88 -11.34
CA ASP A 44 7.60 4.25 -9.97
C ASP A 44 7.61 3.00 -9.07
N ARG A 45 8.15 3.15 -7.86
CA ARG A 45 8.24 2.07 -6.88
C ARG A 45 7.51 2.43 -5.60
N ILE A 46 6.83 1.45 -5.03
CA ILE A 46 6.23 1.54 -3.70
C ILE A 46 6.76 0.46 -2.76
N GLU A 47 6.90 0.84 -1.50
CA GLU A 47 7.29 -0.06 -0.42
C GLU A 47 6.30 0.06 0.73
N MET A 48 6.04 -1.06 1.41
CA MET A 48 5.24 -1.09 2.62
C MET A 48 5.92 -1.94 3.68
N SER A 49 6.00 -1.42 4.89
CA SER A 49 6.39 -2.14 6.10
C SER A 49 5.28 -2.09 7.13
N ALA A 50 5.26 -3.08 8.02
CA ALA A 50 4.34 -3.15 9.13
C ALA A 50 5.12 -3.33 10.42
N ASP A 51 4.75 -2.55 11.43
CA ASP A 51 5.42 -2.51 12.71
C ASP A 51 5.05 -3.78 13.49
N GLY A 52 6.04 -4.66 13.67
CA GLY A 52 5.88 -5.97 14.29
C GLY A 52 7.10 -6.84 13.98
N ALA A 53 7.54 -7.65 14.95
CA ALA A 53 8.74 -8.47 14.78
C ALA A 53 8.59 -9.44 13.59
N GLY A 54 9.50 -9.36 12.62
CA GLY A 54 9.64 -10.35 11.54
C GLY A 54 8.92 -10.06 10.22
N HIS A 55 8.29 -8.90 10.03
CA HIS A 55 7.69 -8.56 8.73
C HIS A 55 8.70 -7.92 7.78
N PRO A 56 9.03 -8.57 6.64
CA PRO A 56 9.92 -7.97 5.65
C PRO A 56 9.22 -6.81 4.94
N VAL A 57 10.01 -5.82 4.52
CA VAL A 57 9.52 -4.75 3.63
C VAL A 57 9.02 -5.38 2.34
N ARG A 58 7.75 -5.11 1.99
CA ARG A 58 7.15 -5.54 0.73
C ARG A 58 7.27 -4.42 -0.29
N ARG A 59 7.67 -4.78 -1.50
CA ARG A 59 7.96 -3.82 -2.58
C ARG A 59 7.15 -4.17 -3.81
N ALA A 60 6.77 -3.17 -4.57
CA ALA A 60 6.21 -3.30 -5.91
C ALA A 60 6.71 -2.16 -6.79
N GLU A 61 6.83 -2.45 -8.07
CA GLU A 61 7.33 -1.54 -9.10
C GLU A 61 6.35 -1.59 -10.25
N ILE A 62 6.03 -0.42 -10.79
CA ILE A 62 5.21 -0.29 -11.99
C ILE A 62 6.16 -0.51 -13.16
N LYS A 63 6.07 -1.66 -13.85
CA LYS A 63 7.12 -2.04 -14.82
C LYS A 63 6.99 -1.34 -16.16
N ASP A 64 5.76 -1.02 -16.54
CA ASP A 64 5.44 -0.45 -17.85
C ASP A 64 4.12 0.34 -17.79
N ASP A 65 3.76 0.93 -18.93
CA ASP A 65 2.53 1.70 -19.05
C ASP A 65 1.26 0.85 -18.92
N VAL A 66 1.34 -0.48 -19.13
CA VAL A 66 0.20 -1.38 -18.92
C VAL A 66 -0.06 -1.57 -17.42
N ASP A 67 1.00 -1.71 -16.62
CA ASP A 67 0.90 -1.67 -15.16
C ASP A 67 0.41 -0.30 -14.67
N ALA A 68 0.80 0.79 -15.33
CA ALA A 68 0.41 2.17 -15.00
C ALA A 68 -1.06 2.49 -15.35
N ASP A 69 -1.60 1.88 -16.41
CA ASP A 69 -3.02 1.92 -16.74
C ASP A 69 -3.87 1.20 -15.68
N SER A 70 -3.24 0.33 -14.89
CA SER A 70 -3.78 -0.30 -13.68
C SER A 70 -3.23 0.36 -12.41
N PHE A 71 -3.21 -0.36 -11.29
CA PHE A 71 -2.55 0.08 -10.06
C PHE A 71 -1.47 -0.90 -9.65
N GLY A 72 -0.29 -0.37 -9.30
CA GLY A 72 0.75 -1.16 -8.65
C GLY A 72 0.34 -1.51 -7.22
N CYS A 73 0.59 -2.75 -6.79
CA CYS A 73 0.26 -3.23 -5.44
C CYS A 73 1.44 -3.94 -4.79
N THR A 74 1.76 -3.58 -3.55
CA THR A 74 2.69 -4.40 -2.76
C THR A 74 2.06 -5.76 -2.43
N PRO A 75 2.87 -6.82 -2.26
CA PRO A 75 2.40 -8.04 -1.62
C PRO A 75 1.71 -7.77 -0.28
N MET A 76 0.67 -8.56 0.03
CA MET A 76 -0.04 -8.47 1.31
C MET A 76 0.88 -8.79 2.50
N THR A 77 0.76 -8.01 3.56
CA THR A 77 1.46 -8.23 4.83
C THR A 77 0.44 -8.40 5.95
N VAL A 78 0.66 -9.36 6.84
CA VAL A 78 -0.20 -9.55 8.03
C VAL A 78 -0.07 -8.33 8.93
N THR A 79 -1.20 -7.74 9.30
CA THR A 79 -1.28 -6.53 10.13
C THR A 79 -2.48 -6.66 11.05
N LEU A 80 -2.21 -6.78 12.34
CA LEU A 80 -3.26 -6.87 13.35
C LEU A 80 -3.83 -5.48 13.66
N PRO A 81 -5.03 -5.39 14.23
CA PRO A 81 -5.54 -4.11 14.72
C PRO A 81 -4.54 -3.44 15.68
N GLY A 82 -4.30 -2.15 15.49
CA GLY A 82 -3.27 -1.39 16.21
C GLY A 82 -1.86 -1.42 15.57
N THR A 83 -1.58 -2.32 14.62
CA THR A 83 -0.34 -2.29 13.84
C THR A 83 -0.23 -0.96 13.11
N VAL A 84 0.94 -0.32 13.22
CA VAL A 84 1.31 0.82 12.38
C VAL A 84 1.90 0.28 11.09
N VAL A 85 1.50 0.86 9.98
CA VAL A 85 1.96 0.53 8.64
C VAL A 85 2.58 1.77 8.04
N ARG A 86 3.78 1.62 7.49
CA ARG A 86 4.50 2.67 6.78
C ARG A 86 4.53 2.34 5.31
N ALA A 87 4.08 3.26 4.47
CA ALA A 87 4.16 3.15 3.03
C ALA A 87 5.07 4.25 2.49
N CYS A 88 5.98 3.90 1.59
CA CYS A 88 6.92 4.81 0.96
C CYS A 88 6.77 4.74 -0.55
N PHE A 89 6.73 5.91 -1.20
CA PHE A 89 6.69 6.07 -2.64
C PHE A 89 8.02 6.59 -3.12
N ARG A 90 8.59 5.93 -4.13
CA ARG A 90 9.82 6.31 -4.80
C ARG A 90 9.51 6.63 -6.26
N PRO A 91 9.50 7.92 -6.63
CA PRO A 91 9.24 8.31 -8.00
C PRO A 91 10.39 7.91 -8.94
N ALA A 92 10.07 7.54 -10.17
CA ALA A 92 11.06 7.31 -11.22
C ALA A 92 11.86 8.58 -11.56
N ALA A 93 11.15 9.73 -11.63
CA ALA A 93 11.67 10.99 -12.15
C ALA A 93 12.41 11.86 -11.10
N ALA A 94 12.50 11.43 -9.84
CA ALA A 94 13.11 12.24 -8.79
C ALA A 94 13.91 11.40 -7.80
N THR A 95 14.93 12.01 -7.20
CA THR A 95 15.72 11.40 -6.14
C THR A 95 15.05 11.64 -4.80
N GLY A 96 14.58 10.57 -4.15
CA GLY A 96 13.96 10.64 -2.83
C GLY A 96 12.87 9.61 -2.62
N GLU A 97 12.34 9.54 -1.40
CA GLU A 97 11.12 8.80 -1.10
C GLU A 97 10.18 9.64 -0.24
N GLU A 98 8.89 9.53 -0.53
CA GLU A 98 7.82 10.12 0.27
C GLU A 98 7.14 9.03 1.08
N CYS A 99 7.32 9.06 2.40
CA CYS A 99 6.74 8.08 3.30
C CYS A 99 5.60 8.68 4.13
N PHE A 100 4.63 7.84 4.46
CA PHE A 100 3.64 8.14 5.48
C PHE A 100 3.24 6.89 6.24
N GLU A 101 2.74 7.11 7.45
CA GLU A 101 2.29 6.06 8.34
C GLU A 101 0.78 6.11 8.51
N SER A 102 0.20 4.96 8.80
CA SER A 102 -1.20 4.81 9.20
C SER A 102 -1.30 3.71 10.23
N ARG A 103 -2.35 3.73 11.05
CA ARG A 103 -2.63 2.66 12.02
C ARG A 103 -3.84 1.85 11.55
N VAL A 104 -3.77 0.52 11.67
CA VAL A 104 -4.93 -0.35 11.47
C VAL A 104 -5.94 -0.08 12.59
N ALA A 105 -7.15 0.34 12.23
CA ALA A 105 -8.21 0.60 13.21
C ALA A 105 -8.55 -0.67 14.02
N GLN A 106 -8.91 -0.46 15.30
CA GLN A 106 -9.35 -1.51 16.22
C GLN A 106 -10.75 -2.04 15.89
#